data_AF-A0A2G4F5C2-F1
#
_entry.id   AF-A0A2G4F5C2-F1
#
_cell.length_a   1.000
_cell.length_b   1.000
_cell.length_c   1.000
_cell.angle_alpha   90.00
_cell.angle_beta   90.00
_cell.angle_gamma   90.00
#
_symmetry.space_group_name_H-M   'P 1'
#
loop_
_entity.id
_entity.type
_entity.pdbx_description
1 polymer ?
#
loop_
_entity_poly.entity_id
_entity_poly.type
_entity_poly.pdbx_seq_one_letter_code
_entity_poly.pdbx_strand_id
1 'polypeptide(L)'
;MAAPKSPSSGAFNNTFSKISECYICNKNIVPKEIYNEHIILNSLGGRLKSKSLICRQCASKLDKIDAALSRSLNSFGLLLNIPRDRGTNPPILATRTDTGERISLDSGGKPVVIKPIITDKLADKEQPSLYISAKDKPQMREILTGLKRKYPLLNVEELVNSAVARQEDIPPVIINLSFGEEEFRSVCKMAINFYMYHDGERDLISHLIPYIKDGCENQYVGYYYPDELIAASNSSESFIHTLYIEGNPQEKILYGYIELYSAFRLIILLSDSYEGDFFQKVYSFNVLSREEMEKEININVSRKEILNLVNNPEPPLKKIESAIKVLVDAIKLNQINKAINKDIEDFSQNIPEGTIVDGKMLQELFSKLKLSKTIFPA
;
A
#
# COMPACT_ATOMS: atom_id res chain seq x y z
N MET A 1 -10.55 -42.84 -9.47
CA MET A 1 -10.32 -42.33 -8.10
C MET A 1 -10.53 -40.83 -8.14
N ALA A 2 -11.64 -40.37 -7.56
CA ALA A 2 -12.08 -38.98 -7.62
C ALA A 2 -11.47 -38.19 -6.43
N ALA A 3 -10.98 -36.98 -6.72
CA ALA A 3 -10.39 -36.08 -5.73
C ALA A 3 -11.41 -35.64 -4.66
N PRO A 4 -10.98 -35.43 -3.39
CA PRO A 4 -11.85 -34.96 -2.34
C PRO A 4 -12.23 -33.49 -2.58
N LYS A 5 -13.53 -33.21 -2.54
CA LYS A 5 -14.07 -31.84 -2.54
C LYS A 5 -13.68 -31.14 -1.25
N SER A 6 -13.12 -29.94 -1.37
CA SER A 6 -12.92 -29.01 -0.26
C SER A 6 -14.26 -28.62 0.37
N PRO A 7 -14.34 -28.46 1.70
CA PRO A 7 -15.60 -28.10 2.35
C PRO A 7 -15.92 -26.63 2.09
N SER A 8 -16.95 -26.41 1.28
CA SER A 8 -17.73 -25.18 1.30
C SER A 8 -18.56 -25.14 2.59
N SER A 9 -18.19 -24.29 3.54
CA SER A 9 -19.10 -23.92 4.62
C SER A 9 -18.74 -22.54 5.17
N GLY A 10 -19.10 -21.51 4.40
CA GLY A 10 -19.45 -20.22 4.99
C GLY A 10 -20.70 -20.43 5.83
N ALA A 11 -20.54 -20.51 7.15
CA ALA A 11 -21.66 -20.45 8.07
C ALA A 11 -22.26 -19.04 7.99
N PHE A 12 -23.32 -18.90 7.20
CA PHE A 12 -24.21 -17.76 7.26
C PHE A 12 -24.91 -17.77 8.61
N ASN A 13 -24.39 -17.00 9.57
CA ASN A 13 -25.16 -16.62 10.74
C ASN A 13 -26.30 -15.70 10.29
N ASN A 14 -27.47 -16.32 10.08
CA ASN A 14 -28.72 -15.64 9.85
C ASN A 14 -29.37 -15.33 11.21
N THR A 15 -28.91 -14.28 11.87
CA THR A 15 -29.55 -13.68 13.05
C THR A 15 -29.50 -12.15 12.93
N PHE A 16 -30.45 -11.58 12.18
CA PHE A 16 -30.77 -10.17 12.29
C PHE A 16 -31.52 -9.93 13.61
N SER A 17 -30.85 -9.45 14.66
CA SER A 17 -31.49 -8.58 15.69
C SER A 17 -30.51 -7.87 16.66
N LYS A 18 -29.31 -7.45 16.24
CA LYS A 18 -28.60 -6.38 16.95
C LYS A 18 -28.66 -5.14 16.07
N ILE A 19 -29.55 -4.21 16.41
CA ILE A 19 -29.52 -2.87 15.80
C ILE A 19 -28.16 -2.29 16.19
N SER A 20 -27.28 -2.12 15.22
CA SER A 20 -25.97 -1.50 15.44
C SER A 20 -26.12 0.01 15.30
N GLU A 21 -25.53 0.78 16.21
CA GLU A 21 -25.52 2.24 16.16
C GLU A 21 -24.25 2.74 15.48
N CYS A 22 -24.39 3.70 14.57
CA CYS A 22 -23.25 4.36 13.94
C CYS A 22 -22.50 5.19 14.99
N TYR A 23 -21.22 4.88 15.26
CA TYR A 23 -20.46 5.60 16.28
C TYR A 23 -20.29 7.10 15.95
N ILE A 24 -20.45 7.51 14.69
CA ILE A 24 -20.34 8.93 14.30
C ILE A 24 -21.60 9.71 14.61
N CYS A 25 -22.76 9.26 14.14
CA CYS A 25 -24.01 10.02 14.24
C CYS A 25 -24.97 9.51 15.32
N ASN A 26 -24.60 8.45 16.05
CA ASN A 26 -25.39 7.80 17.09
C ASN A 26 -26.80 7.37 16.62
N LYS A 27 -26.94 7.08 15.32
CA LYS A 27 -28.19 6.58 14.72
C LYS A 27 -28.06 5.10 14.40
N ASN A 28 -29.17 4.39 14.56
CA ASN A 28 -29.33 3.01 14.12
C ASN A 28 -28.96 2.83 12.64
N ILE A 29 -28.08 1.87 12.36
CA ILE A 29 -27.71 1.44 11.02
C ILE A 29 -28.84 0.56 10.49
N VAL A 30 -29.74 1.18 9.75
CA VAL A 30 -30.81 0.49 9.02
C VAL A 30 -30.25 -0.24 7.79
N PRO A 31 -30.91 -1.29 7.27
CA PRO A 31 -30.39 -2.11 6.17
C PRO A 31 -29.90 -1.33 4.93
N LYS A 32 -30.61 -0.26 4.54
CA LYS A 32 -30.23 0.60 3.40
C LYS A 32 -28.94 1.40 3.61
N GLU A 33 -28.55 1.62 4.86
CA GLU A 33 -27.39 2.41 5.29
C GLU A 33 -26.19 1.55 5.69
N ILE A 34 -26.29 0.22 5.59
CA ILE A 34 -25.17 -0.68 5.90
C ILE A 34 -23.97 -0.32 5.01
N TYR A 35 -22.83 -0.08 5.65
CA TYR A 35 -21.54 0.13 5.02
C TYR A 35 -20.55 -0.91 5.53
N ASN A 36 -19.82 -1.56 4.61
CA ASN A 36 -18.82 -2.56 4.98
C ASN A 36 -17.48 -1.85 5.20
N GLU A 37 -17.35 -1.22 6.36
CA GLU A 37 -16.21 -0.40 6.76
C GLU A 37 -14.95 -1.25 6.86
N HIS A 38 -13.88 -0.79 6.23
CA HIS A 38 -12.56 -1.38 6.39
C HIS A 38 -11.87 -0.74 7.58
N ILE A 39 -11.37 -1.54 8.53
CA ILE A 39 -10.64 -1.01 9.69
C ILE A 39 -9.27 -0.51 9.24
N ILE A 40 -8.52 -1.33 8.50
CA ILE A 40 -7.37 -0.91 7.71
C ILE A 40 -7.84 -0.70 6.28
N LEU A 41 -7.49 0.42 5.65
CA LEU A 41 -7.95 0.75 4.30
C LEU A 41 -7.62 -0.37 3.29
N ASN A 42 -8.58 -0.69 2.42
CA ASN A 42 -8.40 -1.66 1.34
C ASN A 42 -7.24 -1.29 0.41
N SER A 43 -7.02 0.01 0.17
CA SER A 43 -5.89 0.54 -0.62
C SER A 43 -4.53 0.19 -0.03
N LEU A 44 -4.48 -0.07 1.28
CA LEU A 44 -3.29 -0.52 2.00
C LEU A 44 -3.23 -2.04 2.17
N GLY A 45 -4.20 -2.77 1.61
CA GLY A 45 -4.31 -4.22 1.77
C GLY A 45 -5.07 -4.67 3.01
N GLY A 46 -5.79 -3.79 3.73
CA GLY A 46 -6.56 -4.22 4.89
C GLY A 46 -7.69 -5.20 4.56
N ARG A 47 -7.84 -6.26 5.39
CA ARG A 47 -8.87 -7.29 5.26
C ARG A 47 -9.97 -7.24 6.32
N LEU A 48 -9.65 -6.73 7.51
CA LEU A 48 -10.59 -6.64 8.62
C LEU A 48 -11.69 -5.61 8.30
N LYS A 49 -12.95 -6.02 8.41
CA LYS A 49 -14.11 -5.19 8.09
C LYS A 49 -15.25 -5.38 9.07
N SER A 50 -16.13 -4.38 9.10
CA SER A 50 -17.38 -4.48 9.85
C SER A 50 -18.53 -3.79 9.15
N LYS A 51 -19.72 -4.37 9.30
CA LYS A 51 -21.00 -3.82 8.83
C LYS A 51 -21.75 -3.05 9.91
N SER A 52 -21.21 -3.01 11.14
CA SER A 52 -21.90 -2.50 12.34
C SER A 52 -21.30 -1.22 12.92
N LEU A 53 -20.20 -0.69 12.37
CA LEU A 53 -19.51 0.47 12.96
C LEU A 53 -20.11 1.82 12.55
N ILE A 54 -20.34 2.00 11.25
CA ILE A 54 -20.63 3.30 10.65
C ILE A 54 -21.68 3.15 9.55
N CYS A 55 -22.57 4.14 9.44
CA CYS A 55 -23.54 4.20 8.35
C CYS A 55 -22.91 4.77 7.08
N ARG A 56 -23.46 4.42 5.91
CA ARG A 56 -22.96 4.87 4.59
C ARG A 56 -22.84 6.39 4.49
N GLN A 57 -23.81 7.13 5.00
CA GLN A 57 -23.79 8.60 5.02
C GLN A 57 -22.65 9.21 5.83
N CYS A 58 -22.21 8.56 6.90
CA CYS A 58 -21.09 9.03 7.71
C CYS A 58 -19.77 8.59 7.11
N ALA A 59 -19.70 7.37 6.57
CA ALA A 59 -18.51 6.86 5.90
C ALA A 59 -18.06 7.78 4.75
N SER A 60 -18.99 8.23 3.90
CA SER A 60 -18.68 9.10 2.77
C SER A 60 -18.11 10.46 3.17
N LYS A 61 -18.32 10.92 4.41
CA LYS A 61 -17.73 12.17 4.92
C LYS A 61 -16.26 12.02 5.27
N LEU A 62 -15.80 10.79 5.45
CA LEU A 62 -14.42 10.45 5.79
C LEU A 62 -13.59 10.01 4.56
N ASP A 63 -14.21 9.92 3.39
CA ASP A 63 -13.53 9.52 2.14
C ASP A 63 -12.32 10.42 1.83
N LYS A 64 -12.37 11.70 2.21
CA LYS A 64 -11.27 12.65 1.99
C LYS A 64 -10.00 12.23 2.72
N ILE A 65 -10.09 11.96 4.02
CA ILE A 65 -8.93 11.58 4.84
C ILE A 65 -8.40 10.20 4.45
N ASP A 66 -9.29 9.26 4.12
CA ASP A 66 -8.91 7.93 3.64
C ASP A 66 -8.22 8.00 2.26
N ALA A 67 -8.69 8.89 1.37
CA ALA A 67 -8.06 9.15 0.09
C ALA A 67 -6.67 9.79 0.25
N ALA A 68 -6.47 10.65 1.24
CA ALA A 68 -5.17 11.24 1.56
C ALA A 68 -4.17 10.14 1.97
N LEU A 69 -4.51 9.34 2.99
CA LEU A 69 -3.67 8.22 3.43
C LEU A 69 -3.41 7.20 2.32
N SER A 70 -4.44 6.87 1.54
CA SER A 70 -4.31 5.98 0.38
C SER A 70 -3.34 6.51 -0.66
N ARG A 71 -3.34 7.82 -0.94
CA ARG A 71 -2.45 8.47 -1.91
C ARG A 71 -1.02 8.48 -1.39
N SER A 72 -0.86 8.88 -0.13
CA SER A 72 0.43 9.05 0.53
C SER A 72 1.21 7.74 0.67
N LEU A 73 0.50 6.62 0.88
CA LEU A 73 1.12 5.29 0.96
C LEU A 73 0.96 4.44 -0.31
N ASN A 74 0.45 5.02 -1.41
CA ASN A 74 0.16 4.28 -2.64
C ASN A 74 1.41 3.62 -3.24
N SER A 75 2.58 4.25 -3.10
CA SER A 75 3.83 3.75 -3.67
C SER A 75 4.18 2.35 -3.15
N PHE A 76 4.02 2.11 -1.85
CA PHE A 76 4.30 0.79 -1.26
C PHE A 76 3.30 -0.25 -1.73
N GLY A 77 2.01 0.07 -1.74
CA GLY A 77 0.97 -0.85 -2.24
C GLY A 77 1.14 -1.20 -3.73
N LEU A 78 1.54 -0.20 -4.54
CA LEU A 78 1.85 -0.38 -5.96
C LEU A 78 3.10 -1.24 -6.18
N LEU A 79 4.20 -0.96 -5.49
CA LEU A 79 5.45 -1.71 -5.62
C LEU A 79 5.33 -3.16 -5.16
N LEU A 80 4.57 -3.40 -4.09
CA LEU A 80 4.26 -4.73 -3.58
C LEU A 80 3.22 -5.48 -4.43
N ASN A 81 2.52 -4.76 -5.32
CA ASN A 81 1.41 -5.25 -6.12
C ASN A 81 0.30 -5.87 -5.26
N ILE A 82 -0.11 -5.16 -4.21
CA ILE A 82 -1.09 -5.66 -3.23
C ILE A 82 -2.47 -5.76 -3.90
N PRO A 83 -3.18 -6.90 -3.75
CA PRO A 83 -4.52 -7.05 -4.27
C PRO A 83 -5.50 -6.17 -3.49
N ARG A 84 -6.38 -5.48 -4.23
CA ARG A 84 -7.47 -4.66 -3.69
C ARG A 84 -8.80 -5.35 -3.95
N ASP A 85 -9.76 -5.18 -3.05
CA ASP A 85 -11.12 -5.68 -3.28
C ASP A 85 -11.85 -4.97 -4.43
N ARG A 86 -11.39 -3.77 -4.79
CA ARG A 86 -11.91 -2.95 -5.88
C ARG A 86 -10.77 -2.19 -6.54
N GLY A 87 -10.78 -2.15 -7.88
CA GLY A 87 -9.80 -1.42 -8.68
C GLY A 87 -8.38 -2.01 -8.59
N THR A 88 -7.42 -1.29 -9.16
CA THR A 88 -5.98 -1.60 -9.11
C THR A 88 -5.24 -0.52 -8.32
N ASN A 89 -3.95 -0.75 -8.03
CA ASN A 89 -3.10 0.30 -7.50
C ASN A 89 -2.93 1.38 -8.59
N PRO A 90 -3.36 2.64 -8.37
CA PRO A 90 -3.22 3.70 -9.36
C PRO A 90 -1.73 3.97 -9.61
N PRO A 91 -1.34 4.30 -10.86
CA PRO A 91 0.05 4.61 -11.17
C PRO A 91 0.60 5.77 -10.33
N ILE A 92 1.89 5.73 -10.03
CA ILE A 92 2.59 6.83 -9.34
C ILE A 92 3.53 7.55 -10.30
N LEU A 93 3.63 8.86 -10.13
CA LEU A 93 4.65 9.65 -10.82
C LEU A 93 5.97 9.56 -10.04
N ALA A 94 7.03 9.21 -10.73
CA ALA A 94 8.39 9.18 -10.20
C ALA A 94 9.30 10.04 -11.07
N THR A 95 10.39 10.55 -10.48
CA THR A 95 11.38 11.37 -11.19
C THR A 95 12.68 10.60 -11.28
N ARG A 96 13.22 10.41 -12.49
CA ARG A 96 14.52 9.76 -12.68
C ARG A 96 15.63 10.62 -12.08
N THR A 97 16.58 10.00 -11.36
CA THR A 97 17.70 10.73 -10.75
C THR A 97 18.76 11.18 -11.75
N ASP A 98 18.91 10.50 -12.88
CA ASP A 98 19.94 10.76 -13.89
C ASP A 98 19.60 11.93 -14.83
N THR A 99 18.31 12.07 -15.16
CA THR A 99 17.80 12.97 -16.21
C THR A 99 16.82 14.00 -15.67
N GLY A 100 16.24 13.78 -14.48
CA GLY A 100 15.15 14.60 -13.94
C GLY A 100 13.81 14.39 -14.65
N GLU A 101 13.71 13.46 -15.60
CA GLU A 101 12.48 13.19 -16.34
C GLU A 101 11.44 12.50 -15.46
N ARG A 102 10.16 12.85 -15.68
CA ARG A 102 9.04 12.18 -15.02
C ARG A 102 8.67 10.89 -15.77
N ILE A 103 8.55 9.82 -15.01
CA ILE A 103 8.03 8.52 -15.47
C ILE A 103 6.81 8.12 -14.65
N SER A 104 5.95 7.29 -15.23
CA SER A 104 4.85 6.64 -14.51
C SER A 104 5.32 5.28 -14.05
N LEU A 105 5.01 4.88 -12.82
CA LEU A 105 5.18 3.50 -12.37
C LEU A 105 3.81 2.88 -12.22
N ASP A 106 3.59 1.77 -12.92
CA ASP A 106 2.39 0.96 -12.87
C ASP A 106 2.53 -0.19 -11.85
N SER A 107 1.49 -1.00 -11.72
CA SER A 107 1.42 -2.11 -10.76
C SER A 107 2.67 -3.01 -10.79
N GLY A 108 3.23 -3.28 -9.61
CA GLY A 108 4.49 -4.00 -9.44
C GLY A 108 5.74 -3.15 -9.67
N GLY A 109 5.61 -1.82 -9.77
CA GLY A 109 6.74 -0.92 -10.01
C GLY A 109 7.19 -0.87 -11.46
N LYS A 110 6.35 -1.31 -12.41
CA LYS A 110 6.70 -1.35 -13.83
C LYS A 110 6.74 0.06 -14.40
N PRO A 111 7.89 0.52 -14.90
CA PRO A 111 7.98 1.88 -15.41
C PRO A 111 7.37 2.01 -16.79
N VAL A 112 6.72 3.15 -17.02
CA VAL A 112 6.07 3.54 -18.26
C VAL A 112 6.46 4.98 -18.57
N VAL A 113 6.98 5.20 -19.76
CA VAL A 113 7.34 6.54 -20.24
C VAL A 113 6.07 7.38 -20.42
N ILE A 114 6.01 8.55 -19.79
CA ILE A 114 4.82 9.42 -19.82
C ILE A 114 4.71 10.15 -21.16
N LYS A 115 5.84 10.68 -21.64
CA LYS A 115 5.88 11.47 -22.87
C LYS A 115 6.69 10.71 -23.94
N PRO A 116 6.13 10.53 -25.14
CA PRO A 116 6.94 10.02 -26.22
C PRO A 116 8.05 11.02 -26.55
N ILE A 117 9.24 10.51 -26.85
CA ILE A 117 10.34 11.32 -27.37
C ILE A 117 10.14 11.44 -28.87
N ILE A 118 10.09 12.66 -29.40
CA ILE A 118 10.00 12.91 -30.83
C ILE A 118 11.14 13.86 -31.21
N THR A 119 12.13 13.33 -31.93
CA THR A 119 13.18 14.14 -32.55
C THR A 119 12.90 14.17 -34.05
N ASP A 120 12.26 15.24 -34.50
CA ASP A 120 11.92 15.48 -35.91
C ASP A 120 12.95 16.42 -36.56
N LYS A 121 13.86 15.84 -37.34
CA LYS A 121 14.83 16.54 -38.18
C LYS A 121 14.59 16.26 -39.67
N LEU A 122 13.39 15.87 -40.08
CA LEU A 122 13.12 15.54 -41.49
C LEU A 122 13.25 16.74 -42.44
N ALA A 123 13.20 17.97 -41.91
CA ALA A 123 13.43 19.20 -42.68
C ALA A 123 14.92 19.58 -42.82
N ASP A 124 15.83 18.86 -42.15
CA ASP A 124 17.28 19.09 -42.25
C ASP A 124 17.79 18.56 -43.60
N LYS A 125 18.43 19.44 -44.38
CA LYS A 125 18.89 19.12 -45.74
C LYS A 125 20.15 18.26 -45.76
N GLU A 126 20.91 18.22 -44.67
CA GLU A 126 22.16 17.46 -44.61
C GLU A 126 21.93 16.02 -44.11
N GLN A 127 21.12 15.84 -43.06
CA GLN A 127 20.80 14.51 -42.51
C GLN A 127 19.35 14.45 -41.99
N PRO A 128 18.37 14.19 -42.88
CA PRO A 128 16.99 14.03 -42.45
C PRO A 128 16.84 12.80 -41.56
N SER A 129 16.35 13.00 -40.34
CA SER A 129 16.11 11.91 -39.39
C SER A 129 14.83 12.13 -38.58
N LEU A 130 14.13 11.04 -38.28
CA LEU A 130 12.98 11.02 -37.39
C LEU A 130 13.20 9.93 -36.34
N TYR A 131 13.30 10.33 -35.08
CA TYR A 131 13.36 9.39 -33.95
C TYR A 131 12.09 9.53 -33.12
N ILE A 132 11.40 8.41 -32.90
CA ILE A 132 10.20 8.35 -32.07
C ILE A 132 10.38 7.23 -31.05
N SER A 133 10.22 7.57 -29.77
CA SER A 133 10.09 6.60 -28.69
C SER A 133 8.70 6.73 -28.08
N ALA A 134 7.99 5.62 -27.89
CA ALA A 134 6.64 5.56 -27.34
C ALA A 134 6.51 4.34 -26.44
N LYS A 135 5.54 4.36 -25.51
CA LYS A 135 5.34 3.29 -24.52
C LYS A 135 4.85 1.98 -25.14
N ASP A 136 4.14 2.05 -26.27
CA ASP A 136 3.57 0.92 -26.98
C ASP A 136 3.31 1.24 -28.46
N LYS A 137 3.02 0.21 -29.26
CA LYS A 137 2.67 0.36 -30.69
C LYS A 137 1.41 1.24 -30.92
N PRO A 138 0.33 1.12 -30.12
CA PRO A 138 -0.81 2.03 -30.22
C PRO A 138 -0.45 3.52 -30.11
N GLN A 139 0.32 3.92 -29.09
CA GLN A 139 0.76 5.30 -28.90
C GLN A 139 1.69 5.74 -30.03
N MET A 140 2.58 4.86 -30.50
CA MET A 140 3.44 5.14 -31.65
C MET A 140 2.64 5.46 -32.92
N ARG A 141 1.58 4.67 -33.18
CA ARG A 141 0.66 4.89 -34.31
C ARG A 141 -0.04 6.25 -34.20
N GLU A 142 -0.50 6.63 -33.01
CA GLU A 142 -1.12 7.93 -32.76
C GLU A 142 -0.19 9.10 -33.11
N ILE A 143 1.06 9.04 -32.65
CA ILE A 143 2.10 10.05 -32.92
C ILE A 143 2.38 10.16 -34.43
N LEU A 144 2.64 9.02 -35.09
CA LEU A 144 2.95 8.97 -36.52
C LEU A 144 1.77 9.47 -37.38
N THR A 145 0.54 9.17 -36.97
CA THR A 145 -0.68 9.69 -37.63
C THR A 145 -0.75 11.22 -37.50
N GLY A 146 -0.39 11.77 -36.34
CA GLY A 146 -0.24 13.21 -36.16
C GLY A 146 0.81 13.83 -37.08
N LEU A 147 1.98 13.20 -37.21
CA LEU A 147 3.08 13.66 -38.06
C LEU A 147 2.77 13.60 -39.56
N LYS A 148 1.85 12.74 -39.99
CA LYS A 148 1.38 12.66 -41.38
C LYS A 148 0.80 13.98 -41.89
N ARG A 149 0.28 14.84 -40.99
CA ARG A 149 -0.16 16.20 -41.33
C ARG A 149 0.98 17.08 -41.86
N LYS A 150 2.19 16.89 -41.34
CA LYS A 150 3.40 17.64 -41.73
C LYS A 150 4.18 16.94 -42.84
N TYR A 151 4.13 15.60 -42.87
CA TYR A 151 4.81 14.78 -43.88
C TYR A 151 3.83 13.75 -44.49
N PRO A 152 3.07 14.11 -45.55
CA PRO A 152 2.00 13.28 -46.10
C PRO A 152 2.44 11.92 -46.65
N LEU A 153 3.71 11.80 -47.04
CA LEU A 153 4.31 10.57 -47.59
C LEU A 153 4.72 9.55 -46.52
N LEU A 154 4.61 9.88 -45.22
CA LEU A 154 4.90 8.93 -44.12
C LEU A 154 3.99 7.71 -44.19
N ASN A 155 4.59 6.52 -44.23
CA ASN A 155 3.90 5.25 -44.07
C ASN A 155 3.87 4.84 -42.59
N VAL A 156 2.73 5.07 -41.93
CA VAL A 156 2.55 4.85 -40.49
C VAL A 156 2.76 3.38 -40.12
N GLU A 157 2.12 2.44 -40.83
CA GLU A 157 2.16 1.03 -40.45
C GLU A 157 3.55 0.41 -40.66
N GLU A 158 4.27 0.83 -41.70
CA GLU A 158 5.64 0.38 -41.92
C GLU A 158 6.56 0.80 -40.77
N LEU A 159 6.46 2.05 -40.31
CA LEU A 159 7.27 2.55 -39.20
C LEU A 159 6.89 1.93 -37.84
N VAL A 160 5.60 1.68 -37.60
CA VAL A 160 5.15 0.95 -36.40
C VAL A 160 5.65 -0.49 -36.42
N ASN A 161 5.74 -1.12 -37.59
CA ASN A 161 6.23 -2.48 -37.75
C ASN A 161 7.76 -2.58 -37.67
N SER A 162 8.49 -1.56 -38.11
CA SER A 162 9.94 -1.47 -37.93
C SER A 162 10.37 -1.07 -36.52
N ALA A 163 9.42 -0.76 -35.63
CA ALA A 163 9.71 -0.37 -34.25
C ALA A 163 10.43 -1.49 -33.49
N VAL A 164 11.56 -1.15 -32.87
CA VAL A 164 12.34 -2.07 -32.05
C VAL A 164 11.97 -1.88 -30.59
N ALA A 165 11.64 -2.98 -29.91
CA ALA A 165 11.45 -2.94 -28.46
C ALA A 165 12.78 -2.60 -27.78
N ARG A 166 12.81 -1.50 -27.02
CA ARG A 166 13.97 -1.12 -26.22
C ARG A 166 13.69 -1.46 -24.77
N GLN A 167 14.59 -2.25 -24.19
CA GLN A 167 14.64 -2.46 -22.75
C GLN A 167 15.73 -1.55 -22.21
N GLU A 168 15.37 -0.71 -21.24
CA GLU A 168 16.32 0.16 -20.52
C GLU A 168 16.21 -0.16 -19.04
N ASP A 169 17.37 -0.24 -18.39
CA ASP A 169 17.41 -0.22 -16.93
C ASP A 169 17.00 1.16 -16.47
N ILE A 170 16.04 1.20 -15.56
CA ILE A 170 15.55 2.46 -15.03
C ILE A 170 16.48 2.82 -13.86
N PRO A 171 17.13 3.99 -13.90
CA PRO A 171 17.96 4.47 -12.81
C PRO A 171 17.12 4.61 -11.53
N PRO A 172 17.74 4.81 -10.36
CA PRO A 172 17.01 5.17 -9.15
C PRO A 172 16.02 6.31 -9.42
N VAL A 173 14.87 6.26 -8.76
CA VAL A 173 13.82 7.24 -8.93
C VAL A 173 13.48 7.90 -7.60
N ILE A 174 13.07 9.16 -7.68
CA ILE A 174 12.55 9.93 -6.56
C ILE A 174 11.03 9.83 -6.60
N ILE A 175 10.45 9.33 -5.51
CA ILE A 175 9.02 9.31 -5.25
C ILE A 175 8.78 10.23 -4.05
N ASN A 176 7.91 11.22 -4.23
CA ASN A 176 7.57 12.14 -3.15
C ASN A 176 6.51 11.49 -2.25
N LEU A 177 6.83 11.39 -0.95
CA LEU A 177 5.91 10.97 0.10
C LEU A 177 5.48 12.21 0.88
N SER A 178 4.16 12.37 1.04
CA SER A 178 3.57 13.37 1.93
C SER A 178 2.89 12.64 3.08
N PHE A 179 2.99 13.15 4.31
CA PHE A 179 2.26 12.60 5.44
C PHE A 179 1.96 13.75 6.40
N GLY A 180 0.69 14.04 6.65
CA GLY A 180 0.28 15.17 7.46
C GLY A 180 -1.11 14.97 8.07
N GLU A 181 -1.83 16.06 8.22
CA GLU A 181 -3.04 16.12 9.04
C GLU A 181 -4.18 15.21 8.53
N GLU A 182 -4.38 15.12 7.22
CA GLU A 182 -5.42 14.23 6.67
C GLU A 182 -5.06 12.76 6.88
N GLU A 183 -3.78 12.40 6.76
CA GLU A 183 -3.27 11.07 7.04
C GLU A 183 -3.41 10.71 8.52
N PHE A 184 -3.05 11.62 9.43
CA PHE A 184 -3.25 11.45 10.87
C PHE A 184 -4.71 11.21 11.23
N ARG A 185 -5.62 12.00 10.68
CA ARG A 185 -7.06 11.81 10.89
C ARG A 185 -7.55 10.45 10.39
N SER A 186 -7.04 9.98 9.25
CA SER A 186 -7.36 8.63 8.75
C SER A 186 -6.80 7.54 9.67
N VAL A 187 -5.59 7.68 10.19
CA VAL A 187 -5.02 6.74 11.16
C VAL A 187 -5.78 6.76 12.50
N CYS A 188 -6.20 7.94 12.98
CA CYS A 188 -7.06 8.05 14.15
C CYS A 188 -8.41 7.33 13.93
N LYS A 189 -9.03 7.52 12.76
CA LYS A 189 -10.22 6.77 12.35
C LYS A 189 -9.98 5.26 12.37
N MET A 190 -8.83 4.78 11.89
CA MET A 190 -8.47 3.35 11.95
C MET A 190 -8.44 2.84 13.41
N ALA A 191 -7.85 3.60 14.34
CA ALA A 191 -7.83 3.25 15.76
C ALA A 191 -9.24 3.22 16.38
N ILE A 192 -10.06 4.24 16.11
CA ILE A 192 -11.47 4.30 16.54
C ILE A 192 -12.26 3.11 16.00
N ASN A 193 -12.14 2.81 14.70
CA ASN A 193 -12.81 1.68 14.07
C ASN A 193 -12.42 0.37 14.76
N PHE A 194 -11.15 0.18 15.11
CA PHE A 194 -10.66 -1.03 15.76
C PHE A 194 -11.13 -1.15 17.23
N TYR A 195 -11.13 -0.04 17.98
CA TYR A 195 -11.70 0.01 19.32
C TYR A 195 -13.20 -0.35 19.33
N MET A 196 -13.98 0.30 18.46
CA MET A 196 -15.42 0.04 18.34
C MET A 196 -15.73 -1.36 17.78
N TYR A 197 -14.85 -1.94 16.96
CA TYR A 197 -14.98 -3.32 16.46
C TYR A 197 -14.93 -4.36 17.57
N HIS A 198 -14.23 -4.03 18.65
CA HIS A 198 -14.12 -4.86 19.85
C HIS A 198 -15.04 -4.40 20.98
N ASP A 199 -16.22 -3.86 20.62
CA ASP A 199 -17.27 -3.41 21.53
C ASP A 199 -16.83 -2.32 22.52
N GLY A 200 -15.88 -1.47 22.12
CA GLY A 200 -15.49 -0.27 22.87
C GLY A 200 -16.64 0.71 23.12
N GLU A 201 -16.56 1.46 24.21
CA GLU A 201 -17.59 2.43 24.60
C GLU A 201 -17.43 3.75 23.84
N ARG A 202 -18.45 4.08 23.05
CA ARG A 202 -18.46 5.26 22.18
C ARG A 202 -18.20 6.56 22.96
N ASP A 203 -18.79 6.71 24.14
CA ASP A 203 -18.77 7.98 24.86
C ASP A 203 -17.36 8.38 25.30
N LEU A 204 -16.50 7.39 25.60
CA LEU A 204 -15.09 7.58 25.97
C LEU A 204 -14.24 8.15 24.83
N ILE A 205 -14.66 7.98 23.58
CA ILE A 205 -13.92 8.47 22.38
C ILE A 205 -14.71 9.50 21.56
N SER A 206 -15.91 9.88 21.99
CA SER A 206 -16.85 10.70 21.21
C SER A 206 -16.27 12.09 20.87
N HIS A 207 -15.37 12.60 21.70
CA HIS A 207 -14.64 13.86 21.51
C HIS A 207 -13.72 13.86 20.28
N LEU A 208 -13.35 12.68 19.74
CA LEU A 208 -12.53 12.56 18.53
C LEU A 208 -13.34 12.64 17.24
N ILE A 209 -14.66 12.54 17.30
CA ILE A 209 -15.52 12.56 16.10
C ILE A 209 -15.37 13.88 15.31
N PRO A 210 -15.36 15.07 15.95
CA PRO A 210 -15.06 16.32 15.25
C PRO A 210 -13.69 16.32 14.59
N TYR A 211 -12.65 15.81 15.26
CA TYR A 211 -11.29 15.73 14.72
C TYR A 211 -11.24 14.90 13.43
N ILE A 212 -11.79 13.68 13.41
CA ILE A 212 -11.76 12.85 12.19
C ILE A 212 -12.65 13.42 11.08
N LYS A 213 -13.73 14.15 11.39
CA LYS A 213 -14.64 14.71 10.37
C LYS A 213 -14.14 16.02 9.77
N ASP A 214 -13.71 16.93 10.62
CA ASP A 214 -13.56 18.34 10.27
C ASP A 214 -12.14 18.85 10.59
N GLY A 215 -11.38 18.11 11.41
CA GLY A 215 -10.09 18.55 11.98
C GLY A 215 -10.31 19.44 13.22
N CYS A 216 -9.26 19.66 14.01
CA CYS A 216 -9.28 20.63 15.10
C CYS A 216 -7.87 21.14 15.43
N GLU A 217 -7.76 22.09 16.36
CA GLU A 217 -6.46 22.60 16.82
C GLU A 217 -5.66 21.57 17.60
N ASN A 218 -6.34 20.69 18.37
CA ASN A 218 -5.68 19.64 19.12
C ASN A 218 -5.24 18.50 18.19
N GLN A 219 -4.02 18.00 18.42
CA GLN A 219 -3.49 16.83 17.75
C GLN A 219 -3.68 15.58 18.63
N TYR A 220 -4.11 14.48 18.01
CA TYR A 220 -4.36 13.20 18.69
C TYR A 220 -3.45 12.08 18.19
N VAL A 221 -2.62 12.36 17.18
CA VAL A 221 -1.74 11.38 16.56
C VAL A 221 -0.30 11.89 16.61
N GLY A 222 0.61 11.04 17.07
CA GLY A 222 2.05 11.31 17.13
C GLY A 222 2.86 10.20 16.49
N TYR A 223 4.08 10.51 16.08
CA TYR A 223 5.04 9.50 15.61
C TYR A 223 5.60 8.73 16.81
N TYR A 224 5.63 7.39 16.74
CA TYR A 224 6.17 6.58 17.83
C TYR A 224 7.12 5.50 17.30
N TYR A 225 8.42 5.80 17.41
CA TYR A 225 9.51 4.91 16.99
C TYR A 225 10.40 4.58 18.19
N PRO A 226 10.01 3.62 19.05
CA PRO A 226 10.83 3.20 20.17
C PRO A 226 12.12 2.51 19.69
N ASP A 227 13.15 2.53 20.54
CA ASP A 227 14.46 1.93 20.24
C ASP A 227 14.44 0.41 20.37
N GLU A 228 13.66 -0.13 21.31
CA GLU A 228 13.36 -1.56 21.38
C GLU A 228 12.14 -1.87 20.51
N LEU A 229 12.24 -2.91 19.69
CA LEU A 229 11.12 -3.35 18.87
C LEU A 229 9.96 -3.74 19.79
N ILE A 230 8.80 -3.11 19.55
CA ILE A 230 7.51 -3.36 20.23
C ILE A 230 7.07 -4.85 20.16
N ALA A 231 7.70 -5.63 19.28
CA ALA A 231 7.39 -7.02 19.00
C ALA A 231 8.44 -7.96 19.59
N ALA A 232 8.00 -8.94 20.39
CA ALA A 232 8.83 -10.04 20.87
C ALA A 232 9.07 -11.14 19.82
N SER A 233 8.62 -10.97 18.58
CA SER A 233 8.72 -12.01 17.55
C SER A 233 10.08 -11.98 16.84
N ASN A 234 10.84 -13.07 16.97
CA ASN A 234 12.04 -13.43 16.18
C ASN A 234 11.81 -13.54 14.65
N SER A 235 10.70 -13.02 14.14
CA SER A 235 10.33 -13.11 12.73
C SER A 235 10.97 -11.97 11.94
N SER A 236 11.83 -12.30 10.98
CA SER A 236 12.32 -11.42 9.91
C SER A 236 11.22 -11.00 8.92
N GLU A 237 9.95 -11.13 9.31
CA GLU A 237 8.79 -10.89 8.45
C GLU A 237 8.57 -9.39 8.22
N SER A 238 8.42 -9.05 6.95
CA SER A 238 8.21 -7.70 6.46
C SER A 238 6.77 -7.51 5.99
N PHE A 239 6.34 -6.26 5.85
CA PHE A 239 5.02 -5.88 5.32
C PHE A 239 3.85 -6.28 6.23
N ILE A 240 4.03 -6.12 7.54
CA ILE A 240 2.97 -6.38 8.52
C ILE A 240 2.26 -5.06 8.82
N HIS A 241 0.93 -5.12 8.85
CA HIS A 241 0.12 -4.10 9.51
C HIS A 241 -0.23 -4.56 10.91
N THR A 242 -0.07 -3.66 11.88
CA THR A 242 -0.36 -3.91 13.28
C THR A 242 -1.32 -2.85 13.80
N LEU A 243 -2.40 -3.26 14.45
CA LEU A 243 -3.24 -2.40 15.28
C LEU A 243 -3.17 -2.91 16.72
N TYR A 244 -2.94 -2.00 17.65
CA TYR A 244 -2.92 -2.25 19.08
C TYR A 244 -3.76 -1.17 19.76
N ILE A 245 -4.60 -1.54 20.72
CA ILE A 245 -5.32 -0.60 21.56
C ILE A 245 -5.19 -1.05 23.00
N GLU A 246 -4.93 -0.11 23.90
CA GLU A 246 -4.93 -0.35 25.33
C GLU A 246 -5.67 0.76 26.07
N GLY A 247 -6.60 0.35 26.94
CA GLY A 247 -7.28 1.18 27.93
C GLY A 247 -6.82 0.80 29.32
N ASN A 248 -6.09 1.68 29.99
CA ASN A 248 -5.60 1.50 31.35
C ASN A 248 -6.36 2.45 32.30
N PRO A 249 -7.28 1.94 33.15
CA PRO A 249 -8.03 2.76 34.09
C PRO A 249 -7.17 3.35 35.22
N GLN A 250 -6.05 2.72 35.58
CA GLN A 250 -5.15 3.23 36.63
C GLN A 250 -4.44 4.51 36.16
N GLU A 251 -3.97 4.50 34.91
CA GLU A 251 -3.36 5.65 34.25
C GLU A 251 -4.39 6.60 33.61
N LYS A 252 -5.68 6.25 33.69
CA LYS A 252 -6.81 6.96 33.05
C LYS A 252 -6.58 7.27 31.57
N ILE A 253 -6.01 6.34 30.83
CA ILE A 253 -5.67 6.54 29.42
C ILE A 253 -6.18 5.41 28.53
N LEU A 254 -6.69 5.78 27.37
CA LEU A 254 -6.96 4.89 26.25
C LEU A 254 -6.11 5.38 25.08
N TYR A 255 -5.31 4.49 24.50
CA TYR A 255 -4.48 4.82 23.35
C TYR A 255 -4.44 3.69 22.35
N GLY A 256 -4.10 4.04 21.11
CA GLY A 256 -3.83 3.11 20.04
C GLY A 256 -2.41 3.22 19.55
N TYR A 257 -1.86 2.11 19.07
CA TYR A 257 -0.65 2.08 18.27
C TYR A 257 -0.96 1.43 16.93
N ILE A 258 -0.55 2.08 15.85
CA ILE A 258 -0.74 1.62 14.49
C ILE A 258 0.61 1.56 13.81
N GLU A 259 0.94 0.38 13.29
CA GLU A 259 2.09 0.15 12.42
C GLU A 259 1.59 -0.23 11.03
N LEU A 260 1.98 0.52 9.99
CA LEU A 260 1.69 0.16 8.61
C LEU A 260 2.96 -0.26 7.89
N TYR A 261 2.90 -1.38 7.16
CA TYR A 261 4.01 -1.96 6.40
C TYR A 261 5.30 -2.18 7.21
N SER A 262 5.17 -2.44 8.52
CA SER A 262 6.30 -2.53 9.46
C SER A 262 7.18 -1.26 9.54
N ALA A 263 6.70 -0.11 9.03
CA ALA A 263 7.53 1.08 8.83
C ALA A 263 6.91 2.40 9.31
N PHE A 264 5.60 2.58 9.16
CA PHE A 264 4.89 3.78 9.60
C PHE A 264 4.31 3.53 10.98
N ARG A 265 4.92 4.13 12.01
CA ARG A 265 4.62 3.83 13.42
C ARG A 265 4.04 5.05 14.11
N LEU A 266 2.79 4.95 14.52
CA LEU A 266 2.00 6.06 15.03
C LEU A 266 1.34 5.66 16.35
N ILE A 267 1.28 6.60 17.27
CA ILE A 267 0.50 6.49 18.51
C ILE A 267 -0.69 7.44 18.44
N ILE A 268 -1.83 7.00 18.95
CA ILE A 268 -3.10 7.69 18.90
C ILE A 268 -3.62 7.83 20.33
N LEU A 269 -3.81 9.06 20.81
CA LEU A 269 -4.51 9.29 22.06
C LEU A 269 -6.02 9.17 21.80
N LEU A 270 -6.63 8.12 22.37
CA LEU A 270 -8.07 7.87 22.22
C LEU A 270 -8.89 8.49 23.36
N SER A 271 -8.34 8.53 24.57
CA SER A 271 -8.88 9.25 25.73
C SER A 271 -7.78 9.48 26.76
N ASP A 272 -7.70 10.68 27.33
CA ASP A 272 -6.84 11.00 28.47
C ASP A 272 -7.60 11.00 29.81
N SER A 273 -8.87 10.58 29.79
CA SER A 273 -9.77 10.52 30.94
C SER A 273 -10.53 9.20 30.91
N TYR A 274 -9.83 8.12 30.57
CA TYR A 274 -10.42 6.79 30.42
C TYR A 274 -10.86 6.24 31.77
N GLU A 275 -12.15 5.94 31.90
CA GLU A 275 -12.78 5.39 33.10
C GLU A 275 -13.41 4.00 32.87
N GLY A 276 -13.20 3.42 31.68
CA GLY A 276 -13.66 2.06 31.37
C GLY A 276 -12.77 0.97 31.99
N ASP A 277 -13.19 -0.28 31.84
CA ASP A 277 -12.41 -1.44 32.29
C ASP A 277 -11.07 -1.56 31.55
N PHE A 278 -10.13 -2.34 32.11
CA PHE A 278 -8.90 -2.66 31.39
C PHE A 278 -9.22 -3.29 30.03
N PHE A 279 -8.71 -2.69 28.97
CA PHE A 279 -8.99 -3.07 27.59
C PHE A 279 -7.66 -3.30 26.88
N GLN A 280 -7.49 -4.42 26.19
CA GLN A 280 -6.34 -4.63 25.32
C GLN A 280 -6.73 -5.48 24.13
N LYS A 281 -6.39 -5.02 22.92
CA LYS A 281 -6.63 -5.75 21.67
C LYS A 281 -5.47 -5.56 20.70
N VAL A 282 -5.13 -6.64 20.00
CA VAL A 282 -4.06 -6.69 19.01
C VAL A 282 -4.57 -7.34 17.73
N TYR A 283 -4.21 -6.76 16.59
CA TYR A 283 -4.44 -7.33 15.28
C TYR A 283 -3.17 -7.15 14.44
N SER A 284 -2.58 -8.25 13.97
CA SER A 284 -1.44 -8.23 13.06
C SER A 284 -1.78 -8.98 11.77
N PHE A 285 -1.40 -8.42 10.63
CA PHE A 285 -1.75 -8.94 9.31
C PHE A 285 -0.62 -8.75 8.32
N ASN A 286 -0.16 -9.84 7.70
CA ASN A 286 0.86 -9.80 6.65
C ASN A 286 0.20 -9.49 5.31
N VAL A 287 0.55 -8.35 4.70
CA VAL A 287 -0.14 -7.89 3.48
C VAL A 287 0.16 -8.74 2.25
N LEU A 288 1.28 -9.46 2.23
CA LEU A 288 1.69 -10.29 1.11
C LEU A 288 1.09 -11.68 1.19
N SER A 289 1.28 -12.39 2.31
CA SER A 289 0.70 -13.73 2.49
C SER A 289 -0.82 -13.67 2.65
N ARG A 290 -1.37 -12.52 3.05
CA ARG A 290 -2.80 -12.29 3.34
C ARG A 290 -3.27 -13.06 4.58
N GLU A 291 -2.37 -13.29 5.52
CA GLU A 291 -2.63 -14.06 6.74
C GLU A 291 -2.61 -13.16 7.97
N GLU A 292 -3.52 -13.44 8.89
CA GLU A 292 -3.49 -12.89 10.24
C GLU A 292 -2.39 -13.59 11.03
N MET A 293 -1.70 -12.82 11.87
CA MET A 293 -0.56 -13.30 12.63
C MET A 293 -0.83 -13.09 14.12
N GLU A 294 -0.52 -14.11 14.91
CA GLU A 294 -0.40 -13.94 16.34
C GLU A 294 0.93 -13.26 16.66
N LYS A 295 0.85 -12.12 17.34
CA LYS A 295 2.02 -11.31 17.68
C LYS A 295 1.83 -10.76 19.08
N GLU A 296 2.71 -11.15 19.98
CA GLU A 296 2.80 -10.51 21.28
C GLU A 296 3.45 -9.15 21.12
N ILE A 297 2.71 -8.14 21.58
CA ILE A 297 3.09 -6.74 21.50
C ILE A 297 3.10 -6.18 22.90
N ASN A 298 4.22 -5.58 23.27
CA ASN A 298 4.35 -4.86 24.52
C ASN A 298 4.74 -3.42 24.22
N ILE A 299 3.81 -2.50 24.47
CA ILE A 299 4.05 -1.07 24.32
C ILE A 299 4.27 -0.49 25.70
N ASN A 300 5.54 -0.39 26.08
CA ASN A 300 5.92 0.27 27.31
C ASN A 300 6.03 1.79 27.07
N VAL A 301 4.89 2.47 27.12
CA VAL A 301 4.80 3.92 26.98
C VAL A 301 3.95 4.50 28.11
N SER A 302 4.48 5.50 28.81
CA SER A 302 3.77 6.15 29.91
C SER A 302 2.72 7.14 29.38
N ARG A 303 1.72 7.44 30.22
CA ARG A 303 0.74 8.51 29.96
C ARG A 303 1.41 9.82 29.56
N LYS A 304 2.47 10.22 30.29
CA LYS A 304 3.20 11.46 30.03
C LYS A 304 3.87 11.46 28.65
N GLU A 305 4.44 10.32 28.24
CA GLU A 305 5.05 10.18 26.92
C GLU A 305 4.01 10.23 25.81
N ILE A 306 2.88 9.53 25.94
CA ILE A 306 1.78 9.61 24.95
C ILE A 306 1.34 11.05 24.75
N LEU A 307 1.06 11.76 25.84
CA LEU A 307 0.65 13.17 25.80
C LEU A 307 1.72 14.05 25.15
N ASN A 308 3.01 13.79 25.40
CA ASN A 308 4.08 14.54 24.76
C ASN A 308 4.17 14.25 23.26
N LEU A 309 4.01 13.00 22.83
CA LEU A 309 4.10 12.59 21.43
C LEU A 309 2.97 13.18 20.58
N VAL A 310 1.75 13.30 21.13
CA VAL A 310 0.62 13.89 20.41
C VAL A 310 0.64 15.42 20.43
N ASN A 311 1.06 16.04 21.55
CA ASN A 311 1.12 17.50 21.66
C ASN A 311 2.31 18.10 20.89
N ASN A 312 3.40 17.33 20.73
CA ASN A 312 4.60 17.72 20.00
C ASN A 312 4.97 16.64 18.97
N PRO A 313 4.19 16.49 17.87
CA PRO A 313 4.35 15.41 16.90
C PRO A 313 5.54 15.66 15.95
N GLU A 314 6.71 16.01 16.48
CA GLU A 314 7.91 16.18 15.68
C GLU A 314 8.35 14.83 15.10
N PRO A 315 8.51 14.73 13.76
CA PRO A 315 8.87 13.47 13.14
C PRO A 315 10.32 13.09 13.50
N PRO A 316 10.58 11.90 14.07
CA PRO A 316 11.94 11.41 14.29
C PRO A 316 12.56 10.98 12.94
N LEU A 317 12.96 11.95 12.12
CA LEU A 317 13.31 11.77 10.70
C LEU A 317 14.31 10.63 10.47
N LYS A 318 15.36 10.51 11.29
CA LYS A 318 16.36 9.42 11.17
C LYS A 318 15.75 8.03 11.38
N LYS A 319 14.81 7.89 12.33
CA LYS A 319 14.14 6.61 12.62
C LYS A 319 13.14 6.27 11.53
N ILE A 320 12.40 7.27 11.03
CA ILE A 320 11.49 7.12 9.89
C ILE A 320 12.28 6.71 8.64
N GLU A 321 13.38 7.39 8.33
CA GLU A 321 14.25 7.08 7.20
C GLU A 321 14.79 5.64 7.28
N SER A 322 15.25 5.23 8.47
CA SER A 322 15.74 3.87 8.70
C SER A 322 14.64 2.83 8.48
N ALA A 323 13.43 3.07 8.99
CA ALA A 323 12.30 2.16 8.80
C ALA A 323 11.83 2.08 7.33
N ILE A 324 11.78 3.22 6.63
CA ILE A 324 11.46 3.25 5.20
C ILE A 324 12.53 2.54 4.38
N LYS A 325 13.82 2.71 4.72
CA LYS A 325 14.92 2.00 4.05
C LYS A 325 14.77 0.49 4.18
N VAL A 326 14.50 -0.01 5.39
CA VAL A 326 14.23 -1.44 5.63
C VAL A 326 13.05 -1.93 4.80
N LEU A 327 11.96 -1.15 4.74
CA LEU A 327 10.80 -1.49 3.91
C LEU A 327 11.16 -1.55 2.41
N VAL A 328 11.88 -0.56 1.90
CA VAL A 328 12.31 -0.51 0.49
C VAL A 328 13.23 -1.68 0.15
N ASP A 329 14.17 -2.01 1.02
CA ASP A 329 15.09 -3.14 0.81
C ASP A 329 14.33 -4.47 0.82
N ALA A 330 13.35 -4.63 1.73
CA ALA A 330 12.46 -5.79 1.72
C ALA A 330 11.63 -5.86 0.42
N ILE A 331 11.10 -4.73 -0.08
CA ILE A 331 10.37 -4.67 -1.37
C ILE A 331 11.26 -5.16 -2.51
N LYS A 332 12.50 -4.67 -2.59
CA LYS A 332 13.47 -5.09 -3.62
C LYS A 332 13.71 -6.58 -3.56
N LEU A 333 13.99 -7.12 -2.37
CA LEU A 333 14.21 -8.56 -2.16
C LEU A 333 12.99 -9.39 -2.60
N ASN A 334 11.79 -8.96 -2.26
CA ASN A 334 10.55 -9.62 -2.68
C ASN A 334 10.38 -9.60 -4.21
N GLN A 335 10.69 -8.48 -4.88
CA GLN A 335 10.63 -8.38 -6.34
C GLN A 335 11.66 -9.29 -7.01
N ILE A 336 12.89 -9.35 -6.49
CA ILE A 336 13.94 -10.27 -6.96
C ILE A 336 13.47 -11.71 -6.83
N ASN A 337 12.95 -12.10 -5.66
CA ASN A 337 12.45 -13.46 -5.43
C ASN A 337 11.29 -13.81 -6.38
N LYS A 338 10.38 -12.88 -6.64
CA LYS A 338 9.29 -13.08 -7.62
C LYS A 338 9.83 -13.27 -9.04
N ALA A 339 10.83 -12.50 -9.45
CA ALA A 339 11.44 -12.64 -10.77
C ALA A 339 12.14 -14.00 -10.91
N ILE A 340 12.94 -14.40 -9.92
CA ILE A 340 13.61 -15.70 -9.88
C ILE A 340 12.61 -16.85 -9.93
N ASN A 341 11.55 -16.80 -9.10
CA ASN A 341 10.53 -17.86 -9.08
C ASN A 341 9.81 -17.95 -10.43
N LYS A 342 9.53 -16.83 -11.08
CA LYS A 342 8.95 -16.82 -12.42
C LYS A 342 9.89 -17.46 -13.45
N ASP A 343 11.18 -17.13 -13.44
CA ASP A 343 12.16 -17.73 -14.35
C ASP A 343 12.27 -19.25 -14.14
N ILE A 344 12.19 -19.70 -12.88
CA ILE A 344 12.16 -21.12 -12.52
C ILE A 344 10.87 -21.78 -13.02
N GLU A 345 9.70 -21.18 -12.79
CA GLU A 345 8.41 -21.69 -13.25
C GLU A 345 8.35 -21.78 -14.79
N ASP A 346 8.77 -20.72 -15.48
CA ASP A 346 8.84 -20.68 -16.95
C ASP A 346 9.80 -21.77 -17.47
N PHE A 347 10.93 -21.99 -16.80
CA PHE A 347 11.84 -23.09 -17.14
C PHE A 347 11.17 -24.45 -16.92
N SER A 348 10.51 -24.67 -15.78
CA SER A 348 9.83 -25.93 -15.46
C SER A 348 8.68 -26.24 -16.42
N GLN A 349 7.87 -25.25 -16.82
CA GLN A 349 6.75 -25.45 -17.75
C GLN A 349 7.21 -25.80 -19.18
N ASN A 350 8.41 -25.38 -19.57
CA ASN A 350 8.98 -25.66 -20.88
C ASN A 350 9.68 -27.03 -20.96
N ILE A 351 9.71 -27.79 -19.87
CA ILE A 351 10.31 -29.13 -19.81
C ILE A 351 9.20 -30.18 -19.81
N PRO A 352 9.13 -31.06 -20.83
CA PRO A 352 8.16 -32.14 -20.87
C PRO A 352 8.29 -33.05 -19.65
N GLU A 353 7.16 -33.49 -19.11
CA GLU A 353 7.11 -34.39 -17.97
C GLU A 353 7.91 -35.68 -18.25
N GLY A 354 8.79 -36.07 -17.32
CA GLY A 354 9.70 -37.22 -17.46
C GLY A 354 11.06 -36.90 -18.12
N THR A 355 11.31 -35.67 -18.56
CA THR A 355 12.63 -35.25 -19.07
C THR A 355 13.65 -35.16 -17.94
N ILE A 356 14.83 -35.76 -18.13
CA ILE A 356 15.96 -35.63 -17.19
C ILE A 356 16.61 -34.26 -17.43
N VAL A 357 16.62 -33.42 -16.39
CA VAL A 357 17.30 -32.12 -16.44
C VAL A 357 18.81 -32.34 -16.50
N ASP A 358 19.45 -31.92 -17.59
CA ASP A 358 20.89 -32.06 -17.80
C ASP A 358 21.68 -30.76 -17.46
N GLY A 359 23.01 -30.86 -17.53
CA GLY A 359 23.90 -29.74 -17.22
C GLY A 359 23.77 -28.54 -18.18
N LYS A 360 23.34 -28.74 -19.44
CA LYS A 360 23.14 -27.63 -20.39
C LYS A 360 21.86 -26.86 -20.07
N MET A 361 20.78 -27.58 -19.76
CA MET A 361 19.51 -26.98 -19.35
C MET A 361 19.67 -26.16 -18.06
N LEU A 362 20.47 -26.64 -17.11
CA LEU A 362 20.81 -25.86 -15.90
C LEU A 362 21.65 -24.63 -16.22
N GLN A 363 22.61 -24.71 -17.13
CA GLN A 363 23.38 -23.54 -17.56
C GLN A 363 22.51 -22.47 -18.23
N GLU A 364 21.50 -22.87 -19.01
CA GLU A 364 20.52 -21.96 -19.59
C GLU A 364 19.63 -21.30 -18.53
N LEU A 365 19.19 -22.04 -17.51
CA LEU A 365 18.47 -21.46 -16.38
C LEU A 365 19.36 -20.45 -15.62
N PHE A 366 20.60 -20.82 -15.30
CA PHE A 366 21.51 -19.94 -14.57
C PHE A 366 21.91 -18.68 -15.38
N SER A 367 21.96 -18.75 -16.71
CA SER A 367 22.22 -17.58 -17.54
C SER A 367 21.04 -16.60 -17.52
N LYS A 368 19.80 -17.11 -17.54
CA LYS A 368 18.58 -16.29 -17.35
C LYS A 368 18.53 -15.65 -15.95
N LEU A 369 18.84 -16.42 -14.91
CA LEU A 369 18.89 -15.93 -13.52
C LEU A 369 20.00 -14.90 -13.26
N LYS A 370 21.08 -14.89 -14.06
CA LYS A 370 22.13 -13.86 -13.99
C LYS A 370 21.67 -12.52 -14.58
N LEU A 371 20.83 -12.55 -15.63
CA LEU A 371 20.26 -11.34 -16.24
C LEU A 371 19.24 -10.67 -15.30
N SER A 372 18.49 -11.43 -14.50
CA SER A 372 17.54 -10.85 -13.53
C SER A 372 18.24 -10.15 -12.34
N LYS A 373 19.50 -10.49 -12.04
CA LYS A 373 20.33 -9.73 -11.07
C LYS A 373 20.79 -8.37 -11.57
N THR A 374 20.79 -8.11 -12.88
CA THR A 374 21.31 -6.86 -13.46
C THR A 374 20.28 -5.72 -13.47
N ILE A 375 19.01 -6.01 -13.19
CA ILE A 375 17.88 -5.06 -13.31
C ILE A 375 17.87 -4.01 -12.18
N PHE A 376 18.64 -4.17 -11.09
CA PHE A 376 18.81 -3.15 -10.06
C PHE A 376 20.25 -3.15 -9.54
N PRO A 377 21.02 -2.05 -9.68
CA PRO A 377 22.36 -1.98 -9.12
C PRO A 377 22.31 -1.97 -7.59
N ALA A 378 23.38 -2.51 -6.99
CA ALA A 378 23.61 -2.65 -5.56
C ALA A 378 23.45 -1.35 -4.75
#